data_AF-A0A2D6PPD5-F1
#
_entry.id   AF-A0A2D6PPD5-F1
#
_cell.length_a   1.000
_cell.length_b   1.000
_cell.length_c   1.000
_cell.angle_alpha   90.00
_cell.angle_beta   90.00
_cell.angle_gamma   90.00
#
_symmetry.space_group_name_H-M   'P 1'
#
loop_
_entity.id
_entity.type
_entity.pdbx_description
1 polymer ?
#
loop_
_entity_poly.entity_id
_entity_poly.type
_entity_poly.pdbx_seq_one_letter_code
_entity_poly.pdbx_strand_id
1 'polypeptide(L)'
;MDILAVFATIAGLSAWTGSSIFLTFFVEPVISRKLGPGRAAEVMEFIHPRYYWLSFISGIVMLVGAGGALFIPKVRVPSATFMGLTAIALTLSIYGWLVVYPRIVSLRTRLQSSAGSAENFVVAERFDQATRLAKFLNLVVLLILLGAAAALAALVMAQDPPPGE
;
A
#
# COMPACT_ATOMS: atom_id res chain seq x y z
N MET A 1 1.46 -23.16 11.06
CA MET A 1 0.17 -22.51 10.74
C MET A 1 -0.69 -23.51 9.99
N ASP A 2 -2.00 -23.35 9.96
CA ASP A 2 -2.84 -24.11 9.03
C ASP A 2 -2.47 -23.73 7.58
N ILE A 3 -2.50 -24.69 6.66
CA ILE A 3 -2.27 -24.51 5.22
C ILE A 3 -3.16 -23.40 4.67
N LEU A 4 -4.42 -23.35 5.13
CA LEU A 4 -5.36 -22.29 4.72
C LEU A 4 -4.87 -20.90 5.13
N ALA A 5 -4.29 -20.77 6.34
CA ALA A 5 -3.76 -19.51 6.83
C ALA A 5 -2.51 -19.07 6.05
N VAL A 6 -1.60 -20.00 5.75
CA VAL A 6 -0.42 -19.74 4.90
C VAL A 6 -0.86 -19.27 3.51
N PHE A 7 -1.78 -20.00 2.89
CA PHE A 7 -2.32 -19.66 1.58
C PHE A 7 -2.95 -18.26 1.57
N ALA A 8 -3.80 -17.96 2.56
CA ALA A 8 -4.46 -16.66 2.68
C ALA A 8 -3.45 -15.52 2.86
N THR A 9 -2.43 -15.71 3.71
CA THR A 9 -1.38 -14.71 3.93
C THR A 9 -0.57 -14.46 2.65
N ILE A 10 -0.18 -15.50 1.91
CA ILE A 10 0.55 -15.37 0.64
C ILE A 10 -0.33 -14.69 -0.41
N ALA A 11 -1.60 -15.08 -0.52
CA ALA A 11 -2.55 -14.49 -1.46
C ALA A 11 -2.77 -13.00 -1.17
N GLY A 12 -2.97 -12.63 0.10
CA GLY A 12 -3.11 -11.23 0.51
C GLY A 12 -1.86 -10.41 0.22
N LEU A 13 -0.68 -10.92 0.59
CA LEU A 13 0.60 -10.26 0.32
C LEU A 13 0.84 -10.06 -1.19
N SER A 14 0.53 -11.08 -1.99
CA SER A 14 0.68 -11.04 -3.44
C SER A 14 -0.29 -10.05 -4.09
N ALA A 15 -1.55 -10.06 -3.66
CA ALA A 15 -2.58 -9.14 -4.15
C ALA A 15 -2.23 -7.68 -3.82
N TRP A 16 -1.81 -7.42 -2.59
CA TRP A 16 -1.43 -6.08 -2.17
C TRP A 16 -0.19 -5.60 -2.93
N THR A 17 0.91 -6.37 -2.87
CA THR A 17 2.18 -5.99 -3.50
C THR A 17 2.01 -5.85 -5.02
N GLY A 18 1.33 -6.80 -5.65
CA GLY A 18 1.06 -6.78 -7.08
C GLY A 18 0.24 -5.57 -7.50
N SER A 19 -0.83 -5.24 -6.75
CA SER A 19 -1.63 -4.05 -7.04
C SER A 19 -0.85 -2.74 -6.83
N SER A 20 -0.01 -2.66 -5.80
CA SER A 20 0.84 -1.48 -5.55
C SER A 20 1.88 -1.27 -6.65
N ILE A 21 2.52 -2.34 -7.12
CA ILE A 21 3.44 -2.30 -8.27
C ILE A 21 2.69 -1.87 -9.53
N PHE A 22 1.56 -2.52 -9.82
CA PHE A 22 0.78 -2.25 -11.02
C PHE A 22 0.30 -0.80 -11.06
N LEU A 23 -0.23 -0.29 -9.95
CA LEU A 23 -0.71 1.09 -9.86
C LEU A 23 0.43 2.09 -10.07
N THR A 24 1.55 1.91 -9.35
CA THR A 24 2.67 2.86 -9.30
C THR A 24 3.43 2.92 -10.62
N PHE A 25 3.74 1.78 -11.21
CA PHE A 25 4.67 1.70 -12.34
C PHE A 25 3.97 1.64 -13.70
N PHE A 26 2.69 1.26 -13.75
CA PHE A 26 1.97 1.10 -15.01
C PHE A 26 0.78 2.04 -15.10
N VAL A 27 -0.16 1.99 -14.16
CA VAL A 27 -1.42 2.73 -14.26
C VAL A 27 -1.19 4.24 -14.13
N GLU A 28 -0.52 4.70 -13.08
CA GLU A 28 -0.23 6.13 -12.87
C GLU A 28 0.58 6.75 -14.02
N PRO A 29 1.70 6.15 -14.48
CA PRO A 29 2.47 6.70 -15.60
C PRO A 29 1.70 6.69 -16.93
N VAL A 30 0.93 5.64 -17.22
CA VAL A 30 0.18 5.56 -18.48
C VAL A 30 -0.96 6.57 -18.51
N ILE A 31 -1.73 6.69 -17.42
CA ILE A 31 -2.84 7.63 -17.33
C ILE A 31 -2.32 9.06 -17.42
N SER A 32 -1.30 9.42 -16.63
CA SER A 32 -0.75 10.77 -16.62
C SER A 32 -0.12 11.20 -17.95
N ARG A 33 0.47 10.26 -18.71
CA ARG A 33 1.07 10.56 -20.02
C ARG A 33 0.05 10.61 -21.16
N LYS A 34 -0.97 9.75 -21.14
CA LYS A 34 -1.91 9.60 -22.25
C LYS A 34 -3.20 10.40 -22.10
N LEU A 35 -3.58 10.78 -20.89
CA LEU A 35 -4.81 11.52 -20.63
C LEU A 35 -4.47 12.97 -20.22
N GLY A 36 -5.27 13.92 -20.71
CA GLY A 36 -5.19 15.30 -20.23
C GLY A 36 -5.48 15.38 -18.72
N PRO A 37 -5.00 16.41 -18.01
CA PRO A 37 -5.04 16.49 -16.55
C PRO A 37 -6.41 16.25 -15.92
N GLY A 38 -7.49 16.76 -16.54
CA GLY A 38 -8.86 16.57 -16.05
C GLY A 38 -9.34 15.12 -16.13
N ARG A 39 -9.10 14.45 -17.26
CA ARG A 39 -9.55 13.05 -17.47
C ARG A 39 -8.68 12.05 -16.71
N ALA A 40 -7.38 12.34 -16.58
CA ALA A 40 -6.49 11.57 -15.70
C ALA A 40 -6.97 11.61 -14.24
N ALA A 41 -7.36 12.79 -13.76
CA ALA A 41 -7.90 12.99 -12.42
C ALA A 41 -9.18 12.17 -12.19
N GLU A 42 -10.17 12.26 -13.08
CA GLU A 42 -11.44 11.52 -12.96
C GLU A 42 -11.22 10.00 -12.88
N VAL A 43 -10.35 9.47 -13.75
CA VAL A 43 -10.02 8.04 -13.72
C VAL A 43 -9.32 7.66 -12.41
N MET A 44 -8.40 8.49 -11.92
CA MET A 44 -7.73 8.23 -10.64
C MET A 44 -8.68 8.29 -9.45
N GLU A 45 -9.69 9.16 -9.49
CA GLU A 45 -10.70 9.21 -8.44
C GLU A 45 -11.54 7.93 -8.34
N PHE A 46 -11.73 7.26 -9.46
CA PHE A 46 -12.38 5.96 -9.51
C PHE A 46 -11.45 4.83 -9.04
N ILE A 47 -10.17 4.87 -9.40
CA ILE A 47 -9.22 3.78 -9.11
C ILE A 47 -8.75 3.80 -7.65
N HIS A 48 -8.40 4.97 -7.11
CA HIS A 48 -7.77 5.10 -5.80
C HIS A 48 -8.59 4.47 -4.65
N PRO A 49 -9.90 4.70 -4.51
CA PRO A 49 -10.70 4.08 -3.45
C PRO A 49 -10.65 2.55 -3.50
N ARG A 50 -10.71 1.96 -4.70
CA ARG A 50 -10.66 0.50 -4.88
C ARG A 50 -9.29 -0.07 -4.53
N TYR A 51 -8.23 0.64 -4.89
CA TYR A 51 -6.87 0.28 -4.51
C TYR A 51 -6.69 0.26 -2.98
N TYR A 52 -7.17 1.29 -2.28
CA TYR A 52 -7.08 1.33 -0.82
C TYR A 52 -7.94 0.25 -0.15
N TRP A 53 -9.12 -0.04 -0.70
CA TRP A 53 -9.94 -1.16 -0.24
C TRP A 53 -9.24 -2.52 -0.40
N LEU A 54 -8.60 -2.75 -1.55
CA LEU A 54 -7.83 -3.97 -1.79
C LEU A 54 -6.65 -4.08 -0.81
N SER A 55 -5.93 -2.98 -0.59
CA SER A 55 -4.84 -2.87 0.39
C SER A 55 -5.33 -3.21 1.79
N PHE A 56 -6.48 -2.66 2.18
CA PHE A 56 -7.09 -2.89 3.49
C PHE A 56 -7.48 -4.36 3.69
N ILE A 57 -8.25 -4.93 2.75
CA ILE A 57 -8.68 -6.34 2.82
C ILE A 57 -7.46 -7.25 2.88
N SER A 58 -6.47 -7.01 2.02
CA SER A 58 -5.25 -7.82 1.98
C SER A 58 -4.48 -7.75 3.29
N GLY A 59 -4.31 -6.55 3.86
CA GLY A 59 -3.64 -6.37 5.15
C GLY A 59 -4.36 -7.08 6.30
N ILE A 60 -5.70 -7.01 6.37
CA ILE A 60 -6.46 -7.74 7.38
C ILE A 60 -6.30 -9.26 7.22
N VAL A 61 -6.41 -9.77 6.00
CA VAL A 61 -6.23 -11.21 5.71
C VAL A 61 -4.83 -11.68 6.15
N MET A 62 -3.79 -10.90 5.85
CA MET A 62 -2.41 -11.20 6.25
C MET A 62 -2.25 -11.23 7.77
N LEU A 63 -2.80 -10.23 8.49
CA LEU A 63 -2.73 -10.14 9.95
C LEU A 63 -3.46 -11.30 10.64
N VAL A 64 -4.65 -11.65 10.15
CA VAL A 64 -5.43 -12.78 10.69
C VAL A 64 -4.73 -14.10 10.41
N GLY A 65 -4.23 -14.32 9.18
CA GLY A 65 -3.54 -15.56 8.81
C GLY A 65 -2.25 -15.79 9.60
N ALA A 66 -1.47 -14.74 9.85
CA ALA A 66 -0.24 -14.85 10.63
C ALA A 66 -0.47 -14.90 12.15
N GLY A 67 -1.65 -14.46 12.64
CA GLY A 67 -1.93 -14.33 14.08
C GLY A 67 -1.75 -15.64 14.87
N GLY A 68 -2.13 -16.77 14.29
CA GLY A 68 -1.98 -18.08 14.95
C GLY A 68 -0.52 -18.48 15.21
N ALA A 69 0.43 -17.99 14.41
CA ALA A 69 1.84 -18.32 14.57
C ALA A 69 2.49 -17.62 15.78
N LEU A 70 1.87 -16.59 16.36
CA LEU A 70 2.37 -15.91 17.56
C LEU A 70 2.40 -16.81 18.80
N PHE A 71 1.55 -17.83 18.84
CA PHE A 71 1.45 -18.75 19.97
C PHE A 71 2.50 -19.87 19.94
N ILE A 72 3.31 -19.95 18.86
CA ILE A 72 4.34 -20.97 18.69
C ILE A 72 5.72 -20.34 18.97
N PRO A 73 6.43 -20.71 20.06
CA PRO A 73 7.69 -20.07 20.46
C PRO A 73 8.76 -20.03 19.35
N LYS A 74 8.91 -21.11 18.58
CA LYS A 74 9.92 -21.25 17.51
C LYS A 74 9.76 -20.20 16.40
N VAL A 75 8.53 -19.78 16.10
CA VAL A 75 8.22 -18.88 14.96
C VAL A 75 7.63 -17.54 15.40
N ARG A 76 7.60 -17.29 16.71
CA ARG A 76 7.01 -16.08 17.31
C ARG A 76 7.68 -14.80 16.82
N VAL A 77 9.02 -14.77 16.75
CA VAL A 77 9.76 -13.57 16.32
C VAL A 77 9.50 -13.25 14.86
N PRO A 78 9.70 -14.16 13.88
CA PRO A 78 9.34 -13.91 12.48
C PRO A 78 7.88 -13.52 12.29
N SER A 79 6.95 -14.15 13.04
CA SER A 79 5.52 -13.82 13.00
C SER A 79 5.24 -12.40 13.49
N ALA A 80 5.83 -12.01 14.61
CA ALA A 80 5.68 -10.66 15.16
C ALA A 80 6.27 -9.60 14.23
N THR A 81 7.42 -9.87 13.62
CA THR A 81 8.03 -8.99 12.62
C THR A 81 7.14 -8.84 11.39
N PHE A 82 6.64 -9.94 10.83
CA PHE A 82 5.72 -9.92 9.69
C PHE A 82 4.46 -9.11 10.00
N MET A 83 3.82 -9.39 11.13
CA MET A 83 2.60 -8.68 11.54
C MET A 83 2.86 -7.21 11.82
N GLY A 84 3.97 -6.87 12.47
CA GLY A 84 4.37 -5.49 12.73
C GLY A 84 4.58 -4.69 11.44
N LEU A 85 5.32 -5.24 10.49
CA LEU A 85 5.52 -4.62 9.17
C LEU A 85 4.18 -4.45 8.43
N THR A 86 3.34 -5.49 8.42
CA THR A 86 2.01 -5.45 7.80
C THR A 86 1.13 -4.37 8.43
N ALA A 87 1.13 -4.25 9.76
CA ALA A 87 0.36 -3.24 10.48
C ALA A 87 0.84 -1.81 10.20
N ILE A 88 2.17 -1.60 10.09
CA ILE A 88 2.75 -0.31 9.71
C ILE A 88 2.35 0.04 8.28
N ALA A 89 2.51 -0.89 7.33
CA ALA A 89 2.09 -0.69 5.93
C ALA A 89 0.60 -0.35 5.81
N LEU A 90 -0.25 -1.02 6.61
CA LEU A 90 -1.68 -0.80 6.63
C LEU A 90 -2.01 0.60 7.18
N THR A 91 -1.36 0.99 8.27
CA THR A 91 -1.52 2.31 8.88
C THR A 91 -1.12 3.42 7.90
N LEU A 92 0.02 3.27 7.21
CA LEU A 92 0.48 4.23 6.21
C LEU A 92 -0.48 4.32 5.03
N SER A 93 -1.05 3.19 4.59
CA SER A 93 -2.03 3.16 3.50
C SER A 93 -3.34 3.83 3.89
N ILE A 94 -3.83 3.59 5.11
CA ILE A 94 -5.01 4.28 5.67
C ILE A 94 -4.75 5.77 5.80
N TYR A 95 -3.57 6.19 6.27
CA TYR A 95 -3.18 7.59 6.34
C TYR A 95 -3.14 8.24 4.94
N GLY A 96 -2.57 7.54 3.96
CA GLY A 96 -2.58 7.96 2.55
C GLY A 96 -4.00 8.18 2.03
N TRP A 97 -4.92 7.26 2.36
CA TRP A 97 -6.31 7.33 1.93
C TRP A 97 -7.13 8.43 2.62
N LEU A 98 -7.01 8.57 3.94
CA LEU A 98 -7.88 9.45 4.73
C LEU A 98 -7.35 10.88 4.84
N VAL A 99 -6.04 11.09 4.77
CA VAL A 99 -5.43 12.40 5.01
C VAL A 99 -4.83 12.97 3.73
N VAL A 100 -4.00 12.18 3.05
CA VAL A 100 -3.23 12.70 1.90
C VAL A 100 -4.11 12.83 0.66
N TYR A 101 -4.92 11.82 0.36
CA TYR A 101 -5.75 11.80 -0.84
C TYR A 101 -6.82 12.91 -0.86
N PRO A 102 -7.62 13.17 0.19
CA PRO A 102 -8.57 14.28 0.20
C PRO A 102 -7.89 15.66 0.10
N ARG A 103 -6.67 15.78 0.64
CA ARG A 103 -5.85 16.99 0.51
C ARG A 103 -5.44 17.23 -0.95
N ILE A 104 -5.06 16.18 -1.68
CA ILE A 104 -4.74 16.27 -3.12
C ILE A 104 -5.97 16.72 -3.91
N VAL A 105 -7.13 16.10 -3.67
CA VAL A 105 -8.39 16.45 -4.36
C VAL A 105 -8.76 17.91 -4.10
N SER A 106 -8.74 18.36 -2.84
CA SER A 106 -9.10 19.73 -2.49
C SER A 106 -8.13 20.79 -3.05
N LEU A 107 -6.82 20.51 -3.04
CA LEU A 107 -5.82 21.41 -3.63
C LEU A 107 -5.96 21.46 -5.15
N ARG A 108 -6.29 20.34 -5.81
CA ARG A 108 -6.56 20.32 -7.25
C ARG A 108 -7.75 21.18 -7.62
N THR A 109 -8.86 21.08 -6.90
CA THR A 109 -10.05 21.91 -7.13
C THR A 109 -9.71 23.40 -6.98
N ARG A 110 -8.92 23.76 -5.95
CA ARG A 110 -8.44 25.14 -5.76
C ARG A 110 -7.53 25.61 -6.90
N LEU A 111 -6.63 24.74 -7.37
CA LEU A 111 -5.75 25.03 -8.49
C LEU A 111 -6.54 25.37 -9.76
N GLN A 112 -7.61 24.60 -10.02
CA GLN A 112 -8.51 24.82 -11.15
C GLN A 112 -9.29 26.13 -11.01
N SER A 113 -9.75 26.48 -9.81
CA SER A 113 -10.48 27.74 -9.57
C SER A 113 -9.60 28.99 -9.56
N SER A 114 -8.32 28.85 -9.20
CA SER A 114 -7.37 29.96 -9.07
C SER A 114 -6.50 30.17 -10.33
N ALA A 115 -6.87 29.55 -11.45
CA ALA A 115 -6.10 29.63 -12.69
C ALA A 115 -5.94 31.10 -13.15
N GLY A 116 -4.69 31.56 -13.27
CA GLY A 116 -4.37 32.93 -13.68
C GLY A 116 -4.23 33.96 -12.56
N SER A 117 -4.42 33.58 -11.28
CA SER A 117 -4.15 34.47 -10.14
C SER A 117 -2.73 34.31 -9.59
N ALA A 118 -2.23 35.30 -8.85
CA ALA A 118 -0.94 35.22 -8.15
C ALA A 118 -0.93 34.11 -7.08
N GLU A 119 -2.09 33.75 -6.54
CA GLU A 119 -2.26 32.67 -5.55
C GLU A 119 -2.06 31.27 -6.15
N ASN A 120 -2.16 31.14 -7.48
CA ASN A 120 -1.98 29.88 -8.21
C ASN A 120 -0.63 29.22 -7.92
N PHE A 121 0.46 30.01 -7.83
CA PHE A 121 1.80 29.47 -7.57
C PHE A 121 1.88 28.76 -6.21
N VAL A 122 1.32 29.37 -5.16
CA VAL A 122 1.33 28.81 -3.80
C VAL A 122 0.47 27.54 -3.72
N VAL A 123 -0.67 27.52 -4.42
CA VAL A 123 -1.54 26.34 -4.46
C VAL A 123 -0.90 25.20 -5.27
N ALA A 124 -0.22 25.52 -6.37
CA ALA A 124 0.52 24.57 -7.19
C ALA A 124 1.63 23.88 -6.40
N GLU A 125 2.43 24.64 -5.65
CA GLU A 125 3.50 24.08 -4.82
C GLU A 125 2.96 23.11 -3.76
N ARG A 126 1.87 23.50 -3.06
CA ARG A 126 1.23 22.62 -2.07
C ARG A 126 0.66 21.35 -2.69
N PHE A 127 0.10 21.45 -3.89
CA PHE A 127 -0.41 20.30 -4.65
C PHE A 127 0.72 19.34 -5.02
N ASP A 128 1.85 19.88 -5.49
CA ASP A 128 3.05 19.12 -5.83
C ASP A 128 3.62 18.39 -4.61
N GLN A 129 3.72 19.09 -3.47
CA GLN A 129 4.16 18.51 -2.20
C GLN A 129 3.24 17.36 -1.76
N ALA A 130 1.93 17.55 -1.81
CA ALA A 130 0.96 16.51 -1.44
C ALA A 130 1.04 15.28 -2.37
N THR A 131 1.20 15.51 -3.67
CA THR A 131 1.34 14.44 -4.67
C THR A 131 2.65 13.67 -4.49
N ARG A 132 3.77 14.36 -4.21
CA ARG A 132 5.05 13.72 -3.90
C ARG A 132 4.97 12.91 -2.62
N LEU A 133 4.29 13.43 -1.58
CA LEU A 133 4.07 12.70 -0.33
C LEU A 133 3.28 11.41 -0.58
N ALA A 134 2.21 11.44 -1.38
CA ALA A 134 1.45 10.23 -1.72
C ALA A 134 2.32 9.16 -2.41
N LYS A 135 3.12 9.57 -3.40
CA LYS A 135 4.05 8.65 -4.10
C LYS A 135 5.11 8.09 -3.16
N PHE A 136 5.66 8.94 -2.30
CA PHE A 136 6.64 8.53 -1.31
C PHE A 136 6.06 7.52 -0.31
N LEU A 137 4.87 7.79 0.23
CA LEU A 137 4.18 6.84 1.11
C LEU A 137 3.94 5.50 0.44
N ASN A 138 3.51 5.51 -0.83
CA ASN A 138 3.28 4.26 -1.56
C ASN A 138 4.57 3.46 -1.80
N LEU A 139 5.68 4.15 -2.09
CA LEU A 139 6.99 3.52 -2.20
C LEU A 139 7.46 2.93 -0.86
N VAL A 140 7.27 3.65 0.24
CA VAL A 140 7.59 3.16 1.59
C VAL A 140 6.76 1.93 1.93
N VAL A 141 5.45 1.95 1.66
CA VAL A 141 4.56 0.79 1.83
C VAL A 141 5.09 -0.40 1.03
N LEU A 142 5.47 -0.20 -0.22
CA LEU A 142 6.00 -1.27 -1.07
C LEU A 142 7.30 -1.87 -0.50
N LEU A 143 8.22 -1.04 0.00
CA LEU A 143 9.44 -1.51 0.67
C LEU A 143 9.13 -2.30 1.94
N ILE A 144 8.15 -1.86 2.73
CA ILE A 144 7.70 -2.57 3.93
C ILE A 144 7.07 -3.92 3.55
N LEU A 145 6.28 -3.99 2.48
CA LEU A 145 5.69 -5.23 1.98
C LEU A 145 6.76 -6.22 1.51
N LEU A 146 7.85 -5.75 0.88
CA LEU A 146 9.00 -6.60 0.56
C LEU A 146 9.69 -7.13 1.81
N GLY A 147 9.85 -6.29 2.84
CA GLY A 147 10.35 -6.72 4.16
C GLY A 147 9.44 -7.76 4.82
N ALA A 148 8.12 -7.56 4.74
CA ALA A 148 7.13 -8.52 5.20
C ALA A 148 7.23 -9.83 4.41
N ALA A 149 7.42 -9.78 3.09
CA ALA A 149 7.63 -10.98 2.28
C ALA A 149 8.85 -11.78 2.75
N ALA A 150 9.97 -11.11 3.06
CA ALA A 150 11.16 -11.76 3.60
C ALA A 150 10.90 -12.38 4.98
N ALA A 151 10.18 -11.68 5.87
CA ALA A 151 9.80 -12.20 7.18
C ALA A 151 8.85 -13.41 7.08
N LEU A 152 7.92 -13.39 6.12
CA LEU A 152 7.02 -14.50 5.83
C LEU A 152 7.78 -15.71 5.28
N ALA A 153 8.76 -15.50 4.41
CA ALA A 153 9.61 -16.58 3.91
C ALA A 153 10.39 -17.24 5.06
N ALA A 154 10.99 -16.45 5.96
CA ALA A 154 11.68 -16.98 7.14
C ALA A 154 10.73 -17.75 8.08
N LEU A 155 9.50 -17.26 8.25
CA LEU A 155 8.45 -17.92 9.02
C LEU A 155 8.08 -19.28 8.43
N VAL A 156 7.91 -19.37 7.11
CA VAL A 156 7.58 -20.62 6.41
C VAL A 156 8.75 -21.61 6.50
N MET A 157 9.98 -21.17 6.25
CA MET A 157 11.16 -22.04 6.34
C MET A 157 11.41 -22.57 7.76
N ALA A 158 11.06 -21.81 8.79
CA ALA A 158 11.17 -22.26 10.18
C ALA A 158 10.12 -23.31 10.59
N GLN A 159 9.05 -23.46 9.80
CA GLN A 159 8.00 -24.47 10.02
C GLN A 159 8.36 -25.83 9.43
N ASP A 160 9.19 -25.90 8.39
CA ASP A 160 9.66 -27.18 7.85
C ASP A 160 10.70 -27.81 8.80
N PRO A 161 10.59 -29.10 9.13
CA PRO A 161 11.66 -29.83 9.81
C PRO A 161 12.88 -29.93 8.89
N PRO A 162 14.11 -30.00 9.42
CA PRO A 162 15.29 -30.21 8.60
C PRO A 162 15.13 -31.52 7.81
N PRO A 163 15.53 -31.57 6.52
CA PRO A 163 15.46 -32.79 5.74
C PRO A 163 16.45 -33.81 6.34
N GLY A 164 15.97 -34.74 7.17
CA GLY A 164 16.79 -35.84 7.69
C GLY A 164 16.52 -36.35 9.11
N GLU A 165 15.40 -36.03 9.76
CA GLU A 165 14.94 -36.74 11.00
C GLU A 165 13.71 -37.61 10.73
#